data_AF-A0A7C9VDT9-F1
#
_entry.id   AF-A0A7C9VDT9-F1
#
_cell.length_a   1.000
_cell.length_b   1.000
_cell.length_c   1.000
_cell.angle_alpha   90.00
_cell.angle_beta   90.00
_cell.angle_gamma   90.00
#
_symmetry.space_group_name_H-M   'P 1'
#
loop_
_entity.id
_entity.type
_entity.pdbx_description
1 polymer ?
#
loop_
_entity_poly.entity_id
_entity_poly.type
_entity_poly.pdbx_seq_one_letter_code
_entity_poly.pdbx_strand_id
1 'polypeptide(L)'
;MNEVQDLFSLLRQSSDVDPQAIDAIKKTVAEGEDRALCRINAPAFAAKHGLDEERVIGAFLHAARVGIFDISWNVLCPGCGGVLDSNATLKTVRKEEYTCALCSEGYAPTLDEMVEVTFTVSPRVRRIAAHNPEQLSVTEYFRQIYWASGVDLPEENFEEAMASFALEDVELEPGEKGVLTIQLPAEFVIVFEPVTHSAQFIDVKGEPTKERRNLSLVFDRDHIQSQMLEMQPGPLRIALENRTDSRVLPTVCVAGAELHCMLGKRRPFLTAKRLLSNQTFRDLYRTDTLDVDQRLKITSLTFLFTDLRGSTELYERVGDLSAFDMVRAHFQVLQEIVAAEAGAVVKTIGDAVMATFPTPDRAIAAALRMRDAMRALNDKSGREDLLLKIGVHAGPCIAVSMNERQDYFGQTVNIASRVQNLANAQAIFVTGAVVDDNLTADLLHRNALTPVPHDVSLRGIEREIAVYTIP
;
A
#
# COMPACT_ATOMS: atom_id res chain seq x y z
N MET A 1 -5.13 15.94 -28.52
CA MET A 1 -6.22 16.65 -27.81
C MET A 1 -7.54 15.88 -27.85
N ASN A 2 -8.00 15.37 -28.99
CA ASN A 2 -9.26 14.60 -29.07
C ASN A 2 -9.22 13.32 -28.23
N GLU A 3 -8.18 12.49 -28.37
CA GLU A 3 -8.04 11.21 -27.64
C GLU A 3 -8.02 11.38 -26.10
N VAL A 4 -7.34 12.40 -25.57
CA VAL A 4 -7.33 12.67 -24.12
C VAL A 4 -8.70 13.11 -23.61
N GLN A 5 -9.40 13.96 -24.36
CA GLN A 5 -10.77 14.36 -24.02
C GLN A 5 -11.74 13.16 -24.07
N ASP A 6 -11.55 12.25 -25.02
CA ASP A 6 -12.33 11.01 -25.13
C ASP A 6 -12.08 10.11 -23.91
N LEU A 7 -10.84 9.94 -23.46
CA LEU A 7 -10.50 9.16 -22.26
C LEU A 7 -11.17 9.71 -20.99
N PHE A 8 -11.12 11.03 -20.78
CA PHE A 8 -11.80 11.65 -19.63
C PHE A 8 -13.33 11.60 -19.76
N SER A 9 -13.85 11.59 -20.99
CA SER A 9 -15.29 11.42 -21.23
C SER A 9 -15.74 9.99 -20.91
N LEU A 10 -14.93 8.98 -21.27
CA LEU A 10 -15.14 7.58 -20.88
C LEU A 10 -15.08 7.41 -19.36
N LEU A 11 -14.09 8.04 -18.69
CA LEU A 11 -13.98 7.99 -17.24
C LEU A 11 -15.24 8.56 -16.54
N ARG A 12 -15.80 9.67 -17.07
CA ARG A 12 -17.05 10.26 -16.55
C ARG A 12 -18.30 9.41 -16.77
N GLN A 13 -18.28 8.42 -17.66
CA GLN A 13 -19.39 7.50 -17.87
C GLN A 13 -19.47 6.40 -16.80
N SER A 14 -18.41 6.21 -16.01
CA SER A 14 -18.41 5.26 -14.91
C SER A 14 -19.25 5.83 -13.75
N SER A 15 -20.36 5.16 -13.42
CA SER A 15 -21.28 5.58 -12.34
C SER A 15 -20.64 5.62 -10.97
N ASP A 16 -19.56 4.86 -10.80
CA ASP A 16 -18.96 4.57 -9.49
C ASP A 16 -17.81 5.53 -9.14
N VAL A 17 -17.56 6.55 -9.97
CA VAL A 17 -16.44 7.49 -9.81
C VAL A 17 -16.94 8.88 -9.47
N ASP A 18 -16.34 9.50 -8.45
CA ASP A 18 -16.67 10.86 -8.04
C ASP A 18 -16.26 11.88 -9.13
N PRO A 19 -17.20 12.68 -9.66
CA PRO A 19 -16.88 13.73 -10.62
C PRO A 19 -15.84 14.73 -10.12
N GLN A 20 -15.81 15.04 -8.82
CA GLN A 20 -14.83 15.96 -8.24
C GLN A 20 -13.42 15.39 -8.30
N ALA A 21 -13.26 14.09 -8.06
CA ALA A 21 -11.97 13.41 -8.20
C ALA A 21 -11.51 13.40 -9.66
N ILE A 22 -12.41 13.15 -10.61
CA ILE A 22 -12.10 13.21 -12.05
C ILE A 22 -11.63 14.61 -12.45
N ASP A 23 -12.30 15.65 -11.98
CA ASP A 23 -11.97 17.03 -12.32
C ASP A 23 -10.61 17.45 -11.73
N ALA A 24 -10.31 17.04 -10.49
CA ALA A 24 -9.00 17.26 -9.87
C ALA A 24 -7.89 16.52 -10.64
N ILE A 25 -8.10 15.27 -11.02
CA ILE A 25 -7.15 14.48 -11.83
C ILE A 25 -6.93 15.17 -13.18
N LYS A 26 -8.01 15.55 -13.88
CA LYS A 26 -7.95 16.21 -15.18
C LYS A 26 -7.17 17.52 -15.11
N LYS A 27 -7.44 18.33 -14.09
CA LYS A 27 -6.72 19.60 -13.86
C LYS A 27 -5.23 19.34 -13.63
N THR A 28 -4.89 18.37 -12.79
CA THR A 28 -3.49 18.00 -12.51
C THR A 28 -2.77 17.53 -13.77
N VAL A 29 -3.41 16.70 -14.61
CA VAL A 29 -2.83 16.27 -15.90
C VAL A 29 -2.59 17.45 -16.86
N ALA A 30 -3.51 18.42 -16.89
CA ALA A 30 -3.42 19.57 -17.79
C ALA A 30 -2.43 20.65 -17.33
N GLU A 31 -2.40 20.94 -16.02
CA GLU A 31 -1.75 22.13 -15.46
C GLU A 31 -0.59 21.80 -14.50
N GLY A 32 -0.54 20.58 -13.98
CA GLY A 32 0.48 20.16 -13.01
C GLY A 32 1.87 20.08 -13.63
N GLU A 33 2.89 20.22 -12.79
CA GLU A 33 4.27 19.95 -13.16
C GLU A 33 4.47 18.45 -13.40
N ASP A 34 5.49 18.09 -14.18
CA ASP A 34 5.80 16.70 -14.55
C ASP A 34 5.92 15.77 -13.34
N ARG A 35 6.59 16.23 -12.27
CA ARG A 35 6.73 15.48 -11.01
C ARG A 35 5.41 15.21 -10.29
N ALA A 36 4.39 16.07 -10.47
CA ALA A 36 3.06 15.85 -9.91
C ALA A 36 2.29 14.74 -10.66
N LEU A 37 2.82 14.26 -11.77
CA LEU A 37 2.27 13.18 -12.59
C LEU A 37 3.13 11.91 -12.57
N CYS A 38 4.25 11.93 -11.85
CA CYS A 38 5.08 10.76 -11.57
C CYS A 38 4.70 10.19 -10.20
N ARG A 39 4.48 8.87 -10.13
CA ARG A 39 4.31 8.11 -8.88
C ARG A 39 3.34 8.79 -7.88
N ILE A 40 2.15 9.14 -8.38
CA ILE A 40 1.14 9.81 -7.58
C ILE A 40 0.71 8.91 -6.41
N ASN A 41 0.85 9.46 -5.21
CA ASN A 41 0.29 8.93 -3.97
C ASN A 41 -1.20 9.34 -3.86
N ALA A 42 -2.12 8.42 -4.16
CA ALA A 42 -3.55 8.71 -4.13
C ALA A 42 -4.07 9.26 -2.78
N PRO A 43 -3.69 8.70 -1.62
CA PRO A 43 -3.98 9.29 -0.31
C PRO A 43 -3.51 10.74 -0.15
N ALA A 44 -2.26 11.03 -0.50
CA ALA A 44 -1.74 12.40 -0.41
C ALA A 44 -2.43 13.35 -1.41
N PHE A 45 -2.78 12.84 -2.60
CA PHE A 45 -3.56 13.58 -3.59
C PHE A 45 -4.95 13.93 -3.06
N ALA A 46 -5.64 12.99 -2.41
CA ALA A 46 -6.95 13.21 -1.80
C ALA A 46 -6.87 14.28 -0.72
N ALA A 47 -5.88 14.18 0.19
CA ALA A 47 -5.65 15.16 1.24
C ALA A 47 -5.36 16.56 0.68
N LYS A 48 -4.50 16.68 -0.34
CA LYS A 48 -4.15 17.96 -0.99
C LYS A 48 -5.37 18.64 -1.63
N HIS A 49 -6.35 17.88 -2.11
CA HIS A 49 -7.55 18.40 -2.76
C HIS A 49 -8.79 18.43 -1.84
N GLY A 50 -8.68 17.97 -0.58
CA GLY A 50 -9.82 17.91 0.35
C GLY A 50 -10.92 16.94 -0.09
N LEU A 51 -10.55 15.84 -0.76
CA LEU A 51 -11.47 14.84 -1.31
C LEU A 51 -11.51 13.57 -0.46
N ASP A 52 -12.57 12.79 -0.60
CA ASP A 52 -12.66 11.46 0.00
C ASP A 52 -11.62 10.52 -0.61
N GLU A 53 -10.87 9.85 0.27
CA GLU A 53 -9.73 9.04 -0.13
C GLU A 53 -10.12 7.82 -0.97
N GLU A 54 -11.18 7.11 -0.60
CA GLU A 54 -11.62 5.90 -1.31
C GLU A 54 -12.16 6.25 -2.70
N ARG A 55 -12.88 7.38 -2.81
CA ARG A 55 -13.33 7.90 -4.10
C ARG A 55 -12.17 8.30 -5.02
N VAL A 56 -11.11 8.89 -4.46
CA VAL A 56 -9.89 9.22 -5.23
C VAL A 56 -9.16 7.96 -5.67
N ILE A 57 -9.00 6.96 -4.81
CA ILE A 57 -8.41 5.66 -5.17
C ILE A 57 -9.21 5.03 -6.32
N GLY A 58 -10.54 4.97 -6.20
CA GLY A 58 -11.42 4.48 -7.25
C GLY A 58 -11.23 5.24 -8.58
N ALA A 59 -11.17 6.58 -8.53
CA ALA A 59 -10.96 7.41 -9.71
C ALA A 59 -9.63 7.10 -10.41
N PHE A 60 -8.54 6.92 -9.67
CA PHE A 60 -7.24 6.53 -10.25
C PHE A 60 -7.26 5.12 -10.83
N LEU A 61 -7.94 4.16 -10.20
CA LEU A 61 -8.10 2.81 -10.73
C LEU A 61 -8.86 2.78 -12.05
N HIS A 62 -9.99 3.49 -12.13
CA HIS A 62 -10.73 3.62 -13.38
C HIS A 62 -9.92 4.38 -14.44
N ALA A 63 -9.22 5.45 -14.05
CA ALA A 63 -8.35 6.20 -14.95
C ALA A 63 -7.21 5.34 -15.50
N ALA A 64 -6.63 4.46 -14.68
CA ALA A 64 -5.64 3.50 -15.11
C ALA A 64 -6.24 2.45 -16.05
N ARG A 65 -7.45 1.95 -15.75
CA ARG A 65 -8.14 0.97 -16.60
C ARG A 65 -8.41 1.49 -18.02
N VAL A 66 -8.71 2.78 -18.17
CA VAL A 66 -8.91 3.42 -19.48
C VAL A 66 -7.61 3.91 -20.13
N GLY A 67 -6.46 3.78 -19.45
CA GLY A 67 -5.13 4.08 -20.00
C GLY A 67 -4.67 5.53 -19.81
N ILE A 68 -5.24 6.27 -18.85
CA ILE A 68 -4.74 7.61 -18.48
C ILE A 68 -3.50 7.49 -17.60
N PHE A 69 -3.46 6.50 -16.72
CA PHE A 69 -2.33 6.23 -15.82
C PHE A 69 -1.87 4.77 -15.93
N ASP A 70 -0.60 4.54 -15.65
CA ASP A 70 -0.02 3.24 -15.41
C ASP A 70 0.11 3.03 -13.90
N ILE A 71 -0.20 1.81 -13.43
CA ILE A 71 -0.03 1.41 -12.02
C ILE A 71 1.38 0.87 -11.83
N SER A 72 2.05 1.31 -10.76
CA SER A 72 3.36 0.77 -10.36
C SER A 72 3.30 0.26 -8.92
N TRP A 73 3.96 -0.87 -8.70
CA TRP A 73 4.10 -1.55 -7.41
C TRP A 73 5.56 -1.43 -6.96
N ASN A 74 5.81 -0.58 -5.97
CA ASN A 74 7.16 -0.24 -5.52
C ASN A 74 7.46 -0.94 -4.19
N VAL A 75 8.51 -1.75 -4.15
CA VAL A 75 9.01 -2.35 -2.89
C VAL A 75 9.87 -1.31 -2.20
N LEU A 76 9.58 -1.03 -0.94
CA LEU A 76 10.18 0.03 -0.16
C LEU A 76 11.03 -0.54 0.98
N CYS A 77 12.11 0.16 1.31
CA CYS A 77 12.80 -0.01 2.58
C CYS A 77 11.97 0.61 3.71
N PRO A 78 11.59 -0.15 4.77
CA PRO A 78 10.83 0.40 5.88
C PRO A 78 11.62 1.41 6.72
N GLY A 79 12.97 1.33 6.71
CA GLY A 79 13.84 2.27 7.42
C GLY A 79 13.91 3.63 6.73
N CYS A 80 14.43 3.67 5.49
CA CYS A 80 14.70 4.92 4.80
C CYS A 80 13.60 5.38 3.84
N GLY A 81 12.67 4.51 3.44
CA GLY A 81 11.65 4.82 2.42
C GLY A 81 12.21 4.87 0.99
N GLY A 82 13.45 4.40 0.79
CA GLY A 82 14.02 4.21 -0.53
C GLY A 82 13.36 3.04 -1.25
N VAL A 83 13.18 3.17 -2.55
CA VAL A 83 12.55 2.18 -3.41
C VAL A 83 13.59 1.16 -3.79
N LEU A 84 13.36 -0.09 -3.43
CA LEU A 84 14.28 -1.21 -3.63
C LEU A 84 14.01 -1.92 -4.96
N ASP A 85 12.79 -1.81 -5.46
CA ASP A 85 12.34 -2.45 -6.70
C ASP A 85 11.04 -1.80 -7.18
N SER A 86 10.84 -1.69 -8.48
CA SER A 86 9.63 -1.12 -9.08
C SER A 86 9.10 -2.02 -10.17
N ASN A 87 7.80 -2.34 -10.08
CA ASN A 87 7.18 -3.41 -10.83
C ASN A 87 5.87 -2.95 -11.49
N ALA A 88 5.63 -3.33 -12.74
CA ALA A 88 4.37 -3.05 -13.43
C ALA A 88 3.21 -3.94 -12.94
N THR A 89 3.53 -5.09 -12.36
CA THR A 89 2.57 -6.05 -11.82
C THR A 89 3.06 -6.59 -10.50
N LEU A 90 2.14 -6.94 -9.61
CA LEU A 90 2.50 -7.55 -8.34
C LEU A 90 3.13 -8.94 -8.55
N LYS A 91 2.91 -9.60 -9.70
CA LYS A 91 3.50 -10.91 -10.06
C LYS A 91 5.02 -10.96 -10.11
N THR A 92 5.67 -9.81 -10.31
CA THR A 92 7.13 -9.72 -10.40
C THR A 92 7.80 -9.42 -9.06
N VAL A 93 7.01 -9.18 -8.00
CA VAL A 93 7.50 -9.14 -6.61
C VAL A 93 7.75 -10.57 -6.13
N ARG A 94 8.96 -11.09 -6.39
CA ARG A 94 9.31 -12.52 -6.21
C ARG A 94 10.42 -12.80 -5.20
N LYS A 95 11.14 -11.79 -4.71
CA LYS A 95 12.26 -12.04 -3.79
C LYS A 95 11.74 -12.34 -2.39
N GLU A 96 12.33 -13.35 -1.75
CA GLU A 96 12.06 -13.67 -0.34
C GLU A 96 12.57 -12.56 0.60
N GLU A 97 13.63 -11.87 0.17
CA GLU A 97 14.27 -10.79 0.92
C GLU A 97 14.75 -9.67 -0.03
N TYR A 98 14.59 -8.43 0.42
CA TYR A 98 15.13 -7.24 -0.24
C TYR A 98 16.13 -6.55 0.70
N THR A 99 17.36 -6.33 0.21
CA THR A 99 18.41 -5.61 0.95
C THR A 99 18.42 -4.15 0.54
N CYS A 100 18.35 -3.25 1.50
CA CYS A 100 18.47 -1.82 1.24
C CYS A 100 19.93 -1.40 1.23
N ALA A 101 20.39 -0.79 0.14
CA ALA A 101 21.76 -0.29 0.04
C ALA A 101 22.08 0.84 1.02
N LEU A 102 21.11 1.68 1.39
CA LEU A 102 21.37 2.82 2.25
C LEU A 102 21.52 2.42 3.74
N CYS A 103 20.72 1.48 4.23
CA CYS A 103 20.81 1.02 5.63
C CYS A 103 21.48 -0.34 5.80
N SER A 104 21.77 -1.07 4.72
CA SER A 104 22.37 -2.41 4.71
C SER A 104 21.59 -3.49 5.44
N GLU A 105 20.29 -3.27 5.67
CA GLU A 105 19.39 -4.23 6.30
C GLU A 105 18.58 -5.01 5.25
N GLY A 106 18.33 -6.29 5.57
CA GLY A 106 17.50 -7.21 4.80
C GLY A 106 16.07 -7.30 5.36
N TYR A 107 15.09 -7.27 4.45
CA TYR A 107 13.67 -7.27 4.84
C TYR A 107 12.87 -8.27 4.01
N ALA A 108 12.05 -9.08 4.69
CA ALA A 108 11.04 -9.89 4.05
C ALA A 108 9.83 -9.02 3.64
N PRO A 109 9.40 -9.02 2.37
CA PRO A 109 8.36 -8.13 1.89
C PRO A 109 7.01 -8.45 2.54
N THR A 110 6.37 -7.43 3.10
CA THR A 110 4.98 -7.49 3.57
C THR A 110 4.12 -6.47 2.82
N LEU A 111 2.90 -6.84 2.48
CA LEU A 111 2.01 -5.98 1.66
C LEU A 111 1.43 -4.80 2.44
N ASP A 112 1.48 -4.85 3.76
CA ASP A 112 0.95 -3.80 4.64
C ASP A 112 1.77 -2.52 4.59
N GLU A 113 3.08 -2.63 4.44
CA GLU A 113 4.03 -1.54 4.71
C GLU A 113 5.12 -1.42 3.66
N MET A 114 5.56 -2.52 3.04
CA MET A 114 6.70 -2.48 2.12
C MET A 114 6.31 -2.33 0.65
N VAL A 115 5.07 -2.58 0.27
CA VAL A 115 4.66 -2.48 -1.14
C VAL A 115 3.72 -1.30 -1.31
N GLU A 116 4.25 -0.23 -1.91
CA GLU A 116 3.53 0.98 -2.29
C GLU A 116 2.92 0.82 -3.69
N VAL A 117 1.73 1.39 -3.88
CA VAL A 117 1.06 1.49 -5.17
C VAL A 117 0.99 2.96 -5.56
N THR A 118 1.49 3.27 -6.75
CA THR A 118 1.45 4.64 -7.29
C THR A 118 0.92 4.67 -8.71
N PHE A 119 0.46 5.85 -9.15
CA PHE A 119 -0.06 6.07 -10.49
C PHE A 119 0.83 7.06 -11.25
N THR A 120 1.34 6.68 -12.41
CA THR A 120 2.14 7.57 -13.28
C THR A 120 1.36 7.83 -14.55
N VAL A 121 1.29 9.08 -15.01
CA VAL A 121 0.55 9.41 -16.24
C VAL A 121 1.10 8.62 -17.42
N SER A 122 0.23 8.09 -18.28
CA SER A 122 0.69 7.38 -19.48
C SER A 122 1.36 8.37 -20.44
N PRO A 123 2.50 8.02 -21.09
CA PRO A 123 3.13 8.86 -22.10
C PRO A 123 2.21 9.14 -23.31
N ARG A 124 1.17 8.32 -23.52
CA ARG A 124 0.12 8.55 -24.53
C ARG A 124 -0.77 9.75 -24.20
N VAL A 125 -0.95 10.06 -22.92
CA VAL A 125 -1.74 11.19 -22.45
C VAL A 125 -0.87 12.44 -22.33
N ARG A 126 0.25 12.32 -21.62
CA ARG A 126 1.23 13.41 -21.46
C ARG A 126 2.58 12.80 -21.16
N ARG A 127 3.60 13.11 -21.98
CA ARG A 127 4.97 12.71 -21.70
C ARG A 127 5.55 13.62 -20.61
N ILE A 128 6.19 13.01 -19.61
CA ILE A 128 6.87 13.70 -18.51
C ILE A 128 8.33 13.25 -18.44
N ALA A 129 9.19 14.05 -17.82
CA ALA A 129 10.62 13.73 -17.68
C ALA A 129 10.86 12.34 -17.04
N ALA A 130 10.06 11.95 -16.05
CA ALA A 130 10.19 10.65 -15.38
C ALA A 130 9.89 9.42 -16.26
N HIS A 131 9.35 9.58 -17.47
CA HIS A 131 9.25 8.47 -18.44
C HIS A 131 10.60 8.04 -18.99
N ASN A 132 11.62 8.91 -18.86
CA ASN A 132 13.00 8.66 -19.23
C ASN A 132 13.89 8.98 -18.00
N PRO A 133 13.89 8.15 -16.94
CA PRO A 133 14.63 8.42 -15.70
C PRO A 133 16.13 8.72 -15.91
N GLU A 134 16.71 8.20 -17.00
CA GLU A 134 18.08 8.44 -17.43
C GLU A 134 18.37 9.88 -17.89
N GLN A 135 17.35 10.72 -18.04
CA GLN A 135 17.48 12.13 -18.42
C GLN A 135 17.26 13.09 -17.25
N LEU A 136 16.88 12.58 -16.07
CA LEU A 136 16.68 13.40 -14.88
C LEU A 136 18.02 13.90 -14.34
N SER A 137 18.06 15.08 -13.74
CA SER A 137 19.21 15.48 -12.91
C SER A 137 19.33 14.55 -11.71
N VAL A 138 20.49 14.53 -11.04
CA VAL A 138 20.71 13.74 -9.81
C VAL A 138 19.60 14.02 -8.79
N THR A 139 19.32 15.29 -8.52
CA THR A 139 18.27 15.70 -7.59
C THR A 139 16.89 15.21 -8.00
N GLU A 140 16.50 15.35 -9.26
CA GLU A 140 15.18 14.90 -9.72
C GLU A 140 15.06 13.38 -9.76
N TYR A 141 16.17 12.65 -9.99
CA TYR A 141 16.20 11.20 -9.85
C TYR A 141 15.93 10.77 -8.42
N PHE A 142 16.60 11.39 -7.43
CA PHE A 142 16.32 11.13 -6.02
C PHE A 142 14.86 11.42 -5.67
N ARG A 143 14.34 12.56 -6.12
CA ARG A 143 12.98 13.03 -5.82
C ARG A 143 11.89 12.14 -6.43
N GLN A 144 12.02 11.78 -7.70
CA GLN A 144 10.93 11.15 -8.47
C GLN A 144 11.07 9.62 -8.56
N ILE A 145 12.28 9.09 -8.46
CA ILE A 145 12.56 7.68 -8.75
C ILE A 145 13.00 6.92 -7.49
N TYR A 146 14.00 7.44 -6.77
CA TYR A 146 14.59 6.70 -5.65
C TYR A 146 13.72 6.72 -4.40
N TRP A 147 13.27 7.89 -3.95
CA TRP A 147 12.45 7.98 -2.76
C TRP A 147 10.99 7.59 -3.02
N ALA A 148 10.39 6.88 -2.08
CA ALA A 148 8.96 6.57 -2.12
C ALA A 148 8.11 7.84 -1.97
N SER A 149 6.87 7.77 -2.45
CA SER A 149 5.90 8.86 -2.29
C SER A 149 5.42 9.03 -0.83
N GLY A 150 5.72 8.05 0.03
CA GLY A 150 5.56 8.12 1.48
C GLY A 150 6.63 8.93 2.21
N VAL A 151 7.74 9.29 1.56
CA VAL A 151 8.74 10.23 2.11
C VAL A 151 8.25 11.65 1.85
N ASP A 152 8.03 12.43 2.90
CA ASP A 152 7.50 13.79 2.80
C ASP A 152 8.61 14.79 2.45
N LEU A 153 9.02 14.74 1.17
CA LEU A 153 10.06 15.59 0.61
C LEU A 153 9.56 17.03 0.41
N PRO A 154 10.42 18.05 0.61
CA PRO A 154 10.10 19.45 0.32
C PRO A 154 9.70 19.69 -1.15
N GLU A 155 8.58 20.40 -1.38
CA GLU A 155 8.11 20.74 -2.72
C GLU A 155 9.02 21.79 -3.41
N GLU A 156 9.40 22.86 -2.72
CA GLU A 156 10.18 23.97 -3.31
C GLU A 156 11.69 23.82 -3.07
N ASN A 157 12.13 23.64 -1.81
CA ASN A 157 13.56 23.73 -1.45
C ASN A 157 14.26 22.37 -1.32
N PHE A 158 13.94 21.40 -2.17
CA PHE A 158 14.57 20.07 -2.09
C PHE A 158 16.04 20.07 -2.50
N GLU A 159 16.42 20.87 -3.50
CA GLU A 159 17.82 21.02 -3.91
C GLU A 159 18.67 21.53 -2.75
N GLU A 160 18.19 22.55 -2.04
CA GLU A 160 18.83 23.08 -0.82
C GLU A 160 18.88 22.01 0.30
N ALA A 161 17.80 21.25 0.47
CA ALA A 161 17.75 20.17 1.45
C ALA A 161 18.77 19.06 1.13
N MET A 162 18.88 18.65 -0.14
CA MET A 162 19.90 17.69 -0.60
C MET A 162 21.31 18.24 -0.39
N ALA A 163 21.56 19.50 -0.77
CA ALA A 163 22.87 20.14 -0.61
C ALA A 163 23.31 20.29 0.85
N SER A 164 22.39 20.21 1.82
CA SER A 164 22.73 20.24 3.25
C SER A 164 23.47 18.99 3.74
N PHE A 165 23.36 17.87 3.01
CA PHE A 165 24.03 16.62 3.37
C PHE A 165 24.81 15.96 2.22
N ALA A 166 24.57 16.34 0.97
CA ALA A 166 25.37 15.89 -0.18
C ALA A 166 26.63 16.76 -0.30
N LEU A 167 27.80 16.14 -0.17
CA LEU A 167 29.10 16.79 -0.28
C LEU A 167 29.50 17.03 -1.74
N GLU A 168 29.28 16.02 -2.59
CA GLU A 168 29.65 16.05 -4.01
C GLU A 168 28.94 14.91 -4.74
N ASP A 169 28.59 15.11 -6.01
CA ASP A 169 28.01 14.10 -6.89
C ASP A 169 28.68 14.13 -8.27
N VAL A 170 28.58 13.02 -9.00
CA VAL A 170 28.99 12.97 -10.41
C VAL A 170 28.12 11.99 -11.17
N GLU A 171 27.77 12.35 -12.40
CA GLU A 171 27.12 11.47 -13.36
C GLU A 171 28.18 10.77 -14.21
N LEU A 172 28.06 9.44 -14.36
CA LEU A 172 28.97 8.65 -15.20
C LEU A 172 28.17 7.78 -16.16
N GLU A 173 28.43 7.95 -17.45
CA GLU A 173 27.84 7.13 -18.52
C GLU A 173 28.40 5.68 -18.49
N PRO A 174 27.73 4.72 -19.17
CA PRO A 174 28.24 3.36 -19.29
C PRO A 174 29.71 3.30 -19.75
N GLY A 175 30.57 2.64 -18.98
CA GLY A 175 32.00 2.50 -19.26
C GLY A 175 32.86 3.71 -18.85
N GLU A 176 32.27 4.78 -18.34
CA GLU A 176 32.99 6.00 -17.97
C GLU A 176 33.74 5.84 -16.64
N LYS A 177 34.81 6.64 -16.48
CA LYS A 177 35.58 6.75 -15.24
C LYS A 177 35.58 8.19 -14.75
N GLY A 178 35.31 8.37 -13.46
CA GLY A 178 35.25 9.65 -12.79
C GLY A 178 36.22 9.76 -11.62
N VAL A 179 36.42 10.99 -11.14
CA VAL A 179 37.19 11.24 -9.93
C VAL A 179 36.52 12.35 -9.14
N LEU A 180 36.15 12.07 -7.89
CA LEU A 180 35.74 13.08 -6.92
C LEU A 180 36.90 13.43 -6.00
N THR A 181 37.02 14.70 -5.64
CA THR A 181 37.99 15.15 -4.63
C THR A 181 37.24 15.94 -3.57
N ILE A 182 37.17 15.39 -2.37
CA ILE A 182 36.41 15.96 -1.27
C ILE A 182 37.30 16.21 -0.05
N GLN A 183 36.83 17.11 0.82
CA GLN A 183 37.34 17.20 2.17
C GLN A 183 36.44 16.37 3.09
N LEU A 184 36.94 15.22 3.54
CA LEU A 184 36.16 14.28 4.34
C LEU A 184 35.92 14.87 5.75
N PRO A 185 34.66 15.10 6.17
CA PRO A 185 34.33 15.63 7.50
C PRO A 185 34.49 14.57 8.59
N ALA A 186 34.57 14.98 9.85
CA ALA A 186 34.62 14.08 11.01
C ALA A 186 33.22 13.54 11.36
N GLU A 187 32.55 12.97 10.37
CA GLU A 187 31.17 12.48 10.44
C GLU A 187 31.04 11.17 9.65
N PHE A 188 29.94 10.47 9.85
CA PHE A 188 29.67 9.24 9.10
C PHE A 188 29.30 9.58 7.64
N VAL A 189 30.05 9.04 6.68
CA VAL A 189 29.90 9.35 5.25
C VAL A 189 29.50 8.11 4.47
N ILE A 190 28.61 8.28 3.50
CA ILE A 190 28.15 7.25 2.58
C ILE A 190 28.41 7.72 1.16
N VAL A 191 29.11 6.93 0.34
CA VAL A 191 29.06 7.10 -1.12
C VAL A 191 27.90 6.26 -1.62
N PHE A 192 26.78 6.92 -1.92
CA PHE A 192 25.53 6.28 -2.28
C PHE A 192 25.27 6.40 -3.79
N GLU A 193 24.93 5.29 -4.44
CA GLU A 193 24.60 5.25 -5.86
C GLU A 193 23.17 4.71 -6.02
N PRO A 194 22.20 5.58 -6.37
CA PRO A 194 20.78 5.25 -6.32
C PRO A 194 20.29 4.38 -7.49
N VAL A 195 21.00 4.30 -8.62
CA VAL A 195 20.53 3.58 -9.82
C VAL A 195 20.76 2.07 -9.69
N THR A 196 21.93 1.67 -9.22
CA THR A 196 22.34 0.28 -9.02
C THR A 196 22.05 -0.21 -7.60
N HIS A 197 21.62 0.68 -6.71
CA HIS A 197 21.49 0.42 -5.27
C HIS A 197 22.83 -0.07 -4.67
N SER A 198 23.89 0.73 -4.80
CA SER A 198 25.21 0.45 -4.22
C SER A 198 25.58 1.50 -3.16
N ALA A 199 26.31 1.11 -2.10
CA ALA A 199 26.70 2.05 -1.04
C ALA A 199 28.05 1.74 -0.37
N GLN A 200 28.97 2.68 -0.34
CA GLN A 200 30.21 2.56 0.44
C GLN A 200 30.10 3.35 1.74
N PHE A 201 30.18 2.67 2.88
CA PHE A 201 30.14 3.29 4.22
C PHE A 201 31.55 3.67 4.68
N ILE A 202 31.69 4.87 5.24
CA ILE A 202 32.95 5.39 5.77
C ILE A 202 32.69 5.96 7.17
N ASP A 203 33.19 5.26 8.18
CA ASP A 203 33.28 5.74 9.56
C ASP A 203 34.49 6.67 9.70
N VAL A 204 34.24 7.98 9.72
CA VAL A 204 35.30 8.99 9.75
C VAL A 204 35.57 9.43 11.18
N LYS A 205 36.76 9.06 11.70
CA LYS A 205 37.14 9.30 13.09
C LYS A 205 38.64 9.53 13.28
N GLY A 206 38.99 10.09 14.44
CA GLY A 206 40.36 10.41 14.81
C GLY A 206 40.81 11.81 14.37
N GLU A 207 42.10 12.09 14.54
CA GLU A 207 42.68 13.41 14.26
C GLU A 207 42.71 13.70 12.75
N PRO A 208 42.40 14.95 12.31
CA PRO A 208 42.48 15.34 10.92
C PRO A 208 43.88 15.17 10.33
N THR A 209 43.96 14.63 9.11
CA THR A 209 45.21 14.47 8.35
C THR A 209 45.28 15.40 7.15
N LYS A 210 46.51 15.80 6.79
CA LYS A 210 46.82 16.51 5.53
C LYS A 210 47.22 15.55 4.40
N GLU A 211 47.43 14.27 4.72
CA GLU A 211 47.78 13.25 3.74
C GLU A 211 46.58 12.97 2.84
N ARG A 212 46.77 13.05 1.52
CA ARG A 212 45.73 12.71 0.55
C ARG A 212 45.56 11.20 0.48
N ARG A 213 44.35 10.72 0.79
CA ARG A 213 43.99 9.31 0.67
C ARG A 213 43.25 9.03 -0.63
N ASN A 214 43.25 7.76 -1.05
CA ASN A 214 42.57 7.29 -2.25
C ASN A 214 41.56 6.19 -1.90
N LEU A 215 40.39 6.25 -2.53
CA LEU A 215 39.37 5.22 -2.53
C LEU A 215 39.02 4.91 -3.99
N SER A 216 38.80 3.64 -4.32
CA SER A 216 38.39 3.22 -5.67
C SER A 216 37.09 2.45 -5.58
N LEU A 217 36.06 2.90 -6.28
CA LEU A 217 34.76 2.24 -6.35
C LEU A 217 34.46 1.86 -7.79
N VAL A 218 33.89 0.68 -7.96
CA VAL A 218 33.47 0.15 -9.26
C VAL A 218 32.01 -0.21 -9.10
N PHE A 219 31.16 0.36 -9.96
CA PHE A 219 29.75 0.04 -10.01
C PHE A 219 29.53 -1.04 -11.06
N ASP A 220 29.11 -2.22 -10.62
CA ASP A 220 28.67 -3.33 -11.45
C ASP A 220 27.38 -3.94 -10.86
N ARG A 221 26.74 -4.85 -11.59
CA ARG A 221 25.44 -5.42 -11.16
C ARG A 221 25.56 -6.48 -10.05
N ASP A 222 26.76 -6.98 -9.77
CA ASP A 222 26.98 -8.14 -8.92
C ASP A 222 27.55 -7.76 -7.54
N HIS A 223 28.19 -6.59 -7.42
CA HIS A 223 28.84 -6.14 -6.20
C HIS A 223 28.05 -5.03 -5.51
N ILE A 224 27.27 -5.42 -4.50
CA ILE A 224 26.77 -4.48 -3.49
C ILE A 224 27.94 -4.18 -2.54
N GLN A 225 28.71 -3.12 -2.85
CA GLN A 225 29.63 -2.57 -1.87
C GLN A 225 28.83 -2.24 -0.62
N SER A 226 29.29 -2.71 0.54
CA SER A 226 28.60 -2.56 1.84
C SER A 226 29.57 -2.72 3.03
N GLN A 227 30.87 -2.84 2.77
CA GLN A 227 31.87 -2.95 3.82
C GLN A 227 32.03 -1.61 4.54
N MET A 228 32.09 -1.61 5.86
CA MET A 228 32.48 -0.43 6.63
C MET A 228 33.98 -0.15 6.48
N LEU A 229 34.34 1.05 6.03
CA LEU A 229 35.72 1.54 6.01
C LEU A 229 35.94 2.55 7.13
N GLU A 230 37.11 2.51 7.77
CA GLU A 230 37.50 3.53 8.75
C GLU A 230 38.50 4.50 8.12
N MET A 231 38.24 5.81 8.23
CA MET A 231 39.13 6.84 7.71
C MET A 231 39.31 8.01 8.70
N GLN A 232 40.40 8.75 8.54
CA GLN A 232 40.61 10.02 9.25
C GLN A 232 39.99 11.18 8.45
N PRO A 233 39.51 12.24 9.12
CA PRO A 233 39.10 13.46 8.43
C PRO A 233 40.25 14.03 7.61
N GLY A 234 40.02 14.45 6.37
CA GLY A 234 41.13 14.84 5.49
C GLY A 234 40.79 14.84 4.00
N PRO A 235 41.75 15.23 3.14
CA PRO A 235 41.57 15.18 1.69
C PRO A 235 41.41 13.74 1.19
N LEU A 236 40.30 13.44 0.52
CA LEU A 236 40.01 12.14 -0.07
C LEU A 236 39.79 12.28 -1.58
N ARG A 237 40.50 11.44 -2.35
CA ARG A 237 40.28 11.27 -3.79
C ARG A 237 39.56 9.94 -4.03
N ILE A 238 38.38 10.00 -4.63
CA ILE A 238 37.55 8.83 -4.93
C ILE A 238 37.60 8.59 -6.44
N ALA A 239 38.22 7.51 -6.88
CA ALA A 239 38.18 7.06 -8.26
C ALA A 239 36.93 6.19 -8.46
N LEU A 240 36.17 6.48 -9.51
CA LEU A 240 34.88 5.84 -9.80
C LEU A 240 34.93 5.24 -11.20
N GLU A 241 34.37 4.05 -11.38
CA GLU A 241 34.26 3.39 -12.68
C GLU A 241 32.87 2.77 -12.83
N ASN A 242 32.16 3.15 -13.89
CA ASN A 242 30.86 2.56 -14.23
C ASN A 242 31.08 1.39 -15.19
N ARG A 243 30.79 0.16 -14.74
CA ARG A 243 30.82 -1.06 -15.56
C ARG A 243 29.43 -1.60 -15.89
N THR A 244 28.40 -0.83 -15.60
CA THR A 244 27.02 -1.18 -15.95
C THR A 244 26.68 -0.75 -17.37
N ASP A 245 25.49 -1.13 -17.83
CA ASP A 245 24.89 -0.74 -19.10
C ASP A 245 23.98 0.50 -18.98
N SER A 246 23.91 1.11 -17.80
CA SER A 246 23.17 2.34 -17.51
C SER A 246 24.09 3.41 -16.94
N ARG A 247 23.67 4.68 -16.94
CA ARG A 247 24.36 5.71 -16.16
C ARG A 247 24.33 5.38 -14.67
N VAL A 248 25.27 5.92 -13.91
CA VAL A 248 25.30 5.87 -12.44
C VAL A 248 25.43 7.27 -11.87
N LEU A 249 24.87 7.47 -10.67
CA LEU A 249 24.77 8.78 -10.01
C LEU A 249 25.40 8.76 -8.61
N PRO A 250 26.68 8.37 -8.45
CA PRO A 250 27.34 8.33 -7.16
C PRO A 250 27.33 9.70 -6.48
N THR A 251 26.76 9.73 -5.28
CA THR A 251 26.62 10.91 -4.44
C THR A 251 27.30 10.64 -3.10
N VAL A 252 28.24 11.50 -2.71
CA VAL A 252 28.86 11.44 -1.39
C VAL A 252 27.98 12.21 -0.41
N CYS A 253 27.43 11.52 0.58
CA CYS A 253 26.51 12.09 1.56
C CYS A 253 27.07 11.95 2.98
N VAL A 254 26.86 12.96 3.81
CA VAL A 254 26.97 12.83 5.27
C VAL A 254 25.67 12.22 5.79
N ALA A 255 25.75 11.07 6.47
CA ALA A 255 24.59 10.45 7.11
C ALA A 255 24.35 11.08 8.51
N GLY A 256 24.17 12.41 8.49
CA GLY A 256 24.01 13.26 9.66
C GLY A 256 22.55 13.57 10.00
N ALA A 257 22.34 14.53 10.88
CA ALA A 257 21.01 14.88 11.40
C ALA A 257 20.06 15.39 10.30
N GLU A 258 20.60 16.07 9.28
CA GLU A 258 19.88 16.65 8.16
C GLU A 258 19.22 15.57 7.30
N LEU A 259 19.99 14.55 6.92
CA LEU A 259 19.47 13.38 6.20
C LEU A 259 18.43 12.65 7.05
N HIS A 260 18.71 12.39 8.32
CA HIS A 260 17.75 11.74 9.23
C HIS A 260 16.47 12.55 9.40
N CYS A 261 16.55 13.88 9.49
CA CYS A 261 15.40 14.77 9.59
C CYS A 261 14.54 14.70 8.32
N MET A 262 15.16 14.70 7.14
CA MET A 262 14.44 14.56 5.87
C MET A 262 13.73 13.19 5.80
N LEU A 263 14.45 12.10 6.09
CA LEU A 263 13.88 10.75 6.05
C LEU A 263 12.86 10.50 7.17
N GLY A 264 12.95 11.18 8.30
CA GLY A 264 11.98 11.05 9.39
C GLY A 264 10.60 11.59 9.06
N LYS A 265 10.47 12.46 8.05
CA LYS A 265 9.18 13.00 7.61
C LYS A 265 8.48 11.98 6.72
N ARG A 266 7.46 11.33 7.29
CA ARG A 266 6.65 10.30 6.62
C ARG A 266 5.21 10.76 6.45
N ARG A 267 4.60 10.35 5.35
CA ARG A 267 3.17 10.52 5.09
C ARG A 267 2.54 9.17 4.71
N PRO A 268 1.22 8.98 4.94
CA PRO A 268 0.52 7.79 4.46
C PRO A 268 0.63 7.64 2.94
N PHE A 269 0.66 6.38 2.48
CA PHE A 269 0.64 6.05 1.06
C PHE A 269 -0.27 4.84 0.81
N LEU A 270 -0.62 4.63 -0.46
CA LEU A 270 -1.48 3.52 -0.85
C LEU A 270 -0.66 2.23 -0.85
N THR A 271 -1.00 1.29 0.04
CA THR A 271 -0.28 0.02 0.15
C THR A 271 -0.92 -1.05 -0.73
N ALA A 272 -0.15 -2.08 -1.09
CA ALA A 272 -0.65 -3.22 -1.82
C ALA A 272 -1.78 -3.94 -1.05
N LYS A 273 -1.68 -4.05 0.29
CA LYS A 273 -2.78 -4.55 1.13
C LYS A 273 -4.06 -3.78 0.84
N ARG A 274 -4.00 -2.44 0.94
CA ARG A 274 -5.18 -1.58 0.81
C ARG A 274 -5.79 -1.68 -0.57
N LEU A 275 -4.96 -1.80 -1.61
CA LEU A 275 -5.45 -2.01 -2.98
C LEU A 275 -6.10 -3.40 -3.15
N LEU A 276 -5.49 -4.45 -2.62
CA LEU A 276 -6.00 -5.83 -2.68
C LEU A 276 -7.30 -6.03 -1.87
N SER A 277 -7.52 -5.24 -0.82
CA SER A 277 -8.76 -5.21 -0.05
C SER A 277 -9.79 -4.18 -0.56
N ASN A 278 -9.55 -3.51 -1.68
CA ASN A 278 -10.46 -2.51 -2.25
C ASN A 278 -11.40 -3.15 -3.29
N GLN A 279 -12.70 -2.84 -3.18
CA GLN A 279 -13.74 -3.43 -4.04
C GLN A 279 -13.57 -3.06 -5.51
N THR A 280 -13.34 -1.78 -5.82
CA THR A 280 -13.14 -1.28 -7.19
C THR A 280 -11.96 -1.97 -7.87
N PHE A 281 -10.84 -2.14 -7.15
CA PHE A 281 -9.69 -2.86 -7.68
C PHE A 281 -10.03 -4.31 -8.03
N ARG A 282 -10.70 -5.02 -7.13
CA ARG A 282 -11.13 -6.41 -7.36
C ARG A 282 -12.09 -6.53 -8.54
N ASP A 283 -12.94 -5.55 -8.79
CA ASP A 283 -13.86 -5.56 -9.91
C ASP A 283 -13.18 -5.28 -11.26
N LEU A 284 -12.21 -4.37 -11.28
CA LEU A 284 -11.49 -3.98 -12.50
C LEU A 284 -10.35 -4.94 -12.90
N TYR A 285 -9.68 -5.58 -11.92
CA TYR A 285 -8.41 -6.32 -12.12
C TYR A 285 -8.48 -7.81 -11.74
N ARG A 286 -9.65 -8.44 -11.91
CA ARG A 286 -10.00 -9.80 -11.43
C ARG A 286 -8.97 -10.91 -11.68
N THR A 287 -8.33 -10.94 -12.85
CA THR A 287 -7.58 -12.12 -13.34
C THR A 287 -6.06 -11.95 -13.39
N ASP A 288 -5.50 -10.77 -13.08
CA ASP A 288 -4.10 -10.46 -13.42
C ASP A 288 -3.27 -9.87 -12.28
N THR A 289 -3.75 -10.00 -11.04
CA THR A 289 -3.07 -9.36 -9.90
C THR A 289 -1.95 -10.22 -9.30
N LEU A 290 -2.20 -11.50 -9.04
CA LEU A 290 -1.25 -12.41 -8.39
C LEU A 290 -0.95 -13.61 -9.29
N ASP A 291 0.28 -14.11 -9.23
CA ASP A 291 0.65 -15.37 -9.88
C ASP A 291 0.09 -16.56 -9.07
N VAL A 292 -0.13 -17.71 -9.72
CA VAL A 292 -0.72 -18.91 -9.09
C VAL A 292 0.15 -19.43 -7.94
N ASP A 293 1.48 -19.35 -8.10
CA ASP A 293 2.43 -19.81 -7.10
C ASP A 293 2.84 -18.72 -6.10
N GLN A 294 2.37 -17.49 -6.28
CA GLN A 294 2.76 -16.36 -5.45
C GLN A 294 2.02 -16.38 -4.11
N ARG A 295 2.77 -16.17 -3.03
CA ARG A 295 2.26 -16.13 -1.66
C ARG A 295 2.77 -14.86 -0.99
N LEU A 296 1.92 -13.85 -0.89
CA LEU A 296 2.30 -12.58 -0.31
C LEU A 296 1.74 -12.46 1.11
N LYS A 297 2.63 -12.17 2.04
CA LYS A 297 2.29 -12.06 3.47
C LYS A 297 1.60 -10.74 3.74
N ILE A 298 0.45 -10.83 4.40
CA ILE A 298 -0.24 -9.72 5.05
C ILE A 298 -0.16 -9.96 6.55
N THR A 299 0.37 -8.99 7.27
CA THR A 299 0.57 -9.05 8.73
C THR A 299 -0.73 -8.86 9.48
N SER A 300 -1.66 -8.06 8.95
CA SER A 300 -2.99 -7.90 9.52
C SER A 300 -4.04 -7.51 8.47
N LEU A 301 -5.07 -8.36 8.35
CA LEU A 301 -6.30 -8.08 7.61
C LEU A 301 -7.49 -8.50 8.46
N THR A 302 -8.57 -7.72 8.40
CA THR A 302 -9.80 -8.05 9.13
C THR A 302 -10.78 -8.77 8.23
N PHE A 303 -11.26 -9.92 8.68
CA PHE A 303 -12.28 -10.71 8.00
C PHE A 303 -13.61 -10.57 8.71
N LEU A 304 -14.65 -10.33 7.91
CA LEU A 304 -16.04 -10.34 8.34
C LEU A 304 -16.76 -11.45 7.59
N PHE A 305 -17.40 -12.34 8.34
CA PHE A 305 -18.29 -13.35 7.81
C PHE A 305 -19.72 -13.04 8.22
N THR A 306 -20.66 -13.19 7.29
CA THR A 306 -22.09 -13.11 7.55
C THR A 306 -22.78 -14.41 7.14
N ASP A 307 -23.95 -14.68 7.70
CA ASP A 307 -24.79 -15.85 7.39
C ASP A 307 -26.23 -15.51 7.76
N LEU A 308 -27.20 -15.93 6.94
CA LEU A 308 -28.61 -15.70 7.22
C LEU A 308 -29.16 -16.86 8.05
N ARG A 309 -29.70 -16.56 9.23
CA ARG A 309 -30.28 -17.60 10.08
C ARG A 309 -31.52 -18.19 9.40
N GLY A 310 -31.54 -19.52 9.23
CA GLY A 310 -32.73 -20.24 8.77
C GLY A 310 -33.06 -19.98 7.30
N SER A 311 -32.07 -19.66 6.46
CA SER A 311 -32.26 -19.40 5.03
C SER A 311 -32.97 -20.54 4.31
N THR A 312 -32.68 -21.80 4.64
CA THR A 312 -33.40 -22.95 4.07
C THR A 312 -34.90 -22.94 4.40
N GLU A 313 -35.26 -22.69 5.66
CA GLU A 313 -36.66 -22.61 6.10
C GLU A 313 -37.37 -21.37 5.53
N LEU A 314 -36.62 -20.29 5.31
CA LEU A 314 -37.11 -19.10 4.62
C LEU A 314 -37.53 -19.44 3.18
N TYR A 315 -36.67 -20.14 2.43
CA TYR A 315 -36.94 -20.53 1.04
C TYR A 315 -38.21 -21.37 0.91
N GLU A 316 -38.40 -22.34 1.81
CA GLU A 316 -39.60 -23.17 1.84
C GLU A 316 -40.87 -22.37 2.16
N ARG A 317 -40.77 -21.37 3.07
CA ARG A 317 -41.93 -20.58 3.53
C ARG A 317 -42.39 -19.54 2.52
N VAL A 318 -41.47 -18.82 1.88
CA VAL A 318 -41.82 -17.68 1.01
C VAL A 318 -41.86 -18.04 -0.49
N GLY A 319 -41.36 -19.22 -0.86
CA GLY A 319 -41.25 -19.68 -2.24
C GLY A 319 -40.06 -19.06 -2.99
N ASP A 320 -39.53 -19.82 -3.96
CA ASP A 320 -38.24 -19.56 -4.60
C ASP A 320 -38.08 -18.15 -5.20
N LEU A 321 -39.11 -17.61 -5.87
CA LEU A 321 -39.02 -16.29 -6.50
C LEU A 321 -38.94 -15.16 -5.47
N SER A 322 -39.79 -15.20 -4.43
CA SER A 322 -39.77 -14.18 -3.38
C SER A 322 -38.53 -14.28 -2.51
N ALA A 323 -38.06 -15.50 -2.26
CA ALA A 323 -36.77 -15.76 -1.62
C ALA A 323 -35.61 -15.16 -2.42
N PHE A 324 -35.58 -15.39 -3.73
CA PHE A 324 -34.52 -14.88 -4.59
C PHE A 324 -34.44 -13.35 -4.61
N ASP A 325 -35.58 -12.66 -4.76
CA ASP A 325 -35.61 -11.19 -4.73
C ASP A 325 -35.16 -10.63 -3.38
N MET A 326 -35.54 -11.29 -2.28
CA MET A 326 -35.15 -10.90 -0.93
C MET A 326 -33.64 -11.09 -0.70
N VAL A 327 -33.09 -12.23 -1.10
CA VAL A 327 -31.65 -12.52 -1.00
C VAL A 327 -30.84 -11.58 -1.89
N ARG A 328 -31.32 -11.25 -3.09
CA ARG A 328 -30.67 -10.28 -3.97
C ARG A 328 -30.62 -8.90 -3.33
N ALA A 329 -31.74 -8.42 -2.78
CA ALA A 329 -31.80 -7.13 -2.09
C ALA A 329 -30.88 -7.12 -0.86
N HIS A 330 -30.85 -8.22 -0.11
CA HIS A 330 -29.92 -8.43 1.00
C HIS A 330 -28.46 -8.28 0.56
N PHE A 331 -28.04 -9.02 -0.47
CA PHE A 331 -26.65 -8.95 -0.96
C PHE A 331 -26.27 -7.57 -1.47
N GLN A 332 -27.17 -6.90 -2.17
CA GLN A 332 -26.92 -5.54 -2.66
C GLN A 332 -26.61 -4.59 -1.50
N VAL A 333 -27.44 -4.60 -0.45
CA VAL A 333 -27.23 -3.77 0.75
C VAL A 333 -25.91 -4.12 1.45
N LEU A 334 -25.59 -5.41 1.58
CA LEU A 334 -24.32 -5.81 2.19
C LEU A 334 -23.12 -5.31 1.39
N GLN A 335 -23.14 -5.46 0.06
CA GLN A 335 -22.06 -5.01 -0.83
C GLN A 335 -21.87 -3.50 -0.75
N GLU A 336 -22.95 -2.73 -0.77
CA GLU A 336 -22.92 -1.27 -0.64
C GLU A 336 -22.31 -0.84 0.70
N ILE A 337 -22.66 -1.51 1.80
CA ILE A 337 -22.10 -1.21 3.14
C ILE A 337 -20.62 -1.58 3.22
N VAL A 338 -20.22 -2.75 2.70
CA VAL A 338 -18.81 -3.17 2.66
C VAL A 338 -17.97 -2.15 1.92
N ALA A 339 -18.40 -1.74 0.72
CA ALA A 339 -17.68 -0.76 -0.09
C ALA A 339 -17.63 0.62 0.60
N ALA A 340 -18.72 1.06 1.22
CA ALA A 340 -18.77 2.34 1.94
C ALA A 340 -17.84 2.40 3.16
N GLU A 341 -17.47 1.25 3.72
CA GLU A 341 -16.51 1.14 4.82
C GLU A 341 -15.10 0.72 4.34
N ALA A 342 -14.76 1.01 3.09
CA ALA A 342 -13.45 0.71 2.49
C ALA A 342 -13.06 -0.78 2.49
N GLY A 343 -14.05 -1.67 2.58
CA GLY A 343 -13.87 -3.10 2.50
C GLY A 343 -14.10 -3.63 1.09
N ALA A 344 -13.90 -4.95 0.96
CA ALA A 344 -14.24 -5.67 -0.25
C ALA A 344 -14.89 -7.02 0.05
N VAL A 345 -15.87 -7.40 -0.76
CA VAL A 345 -16.43 -8.74 -0.77
C VAL A 345 -15.47 -9.67 -1.49
N VAL A 346 -15.00 -10.68 -0.76
CA VAL A 346 -14.08 -11.69 -1.31
C VAL A 346 -14.88 -12.68 -2.15
N LYS A 347 -15.91 -13.26 -1.55
CA LYS A 347 -16.81 -14.24 -2.17
C LYS A 347 -18.10 -14.38 -1.37
N THR A 348 -19.12 -14.92 -2.04
CA THR A 348 -20.37 -15.38 -1.42
C THR A 348 -20.37 -16.90 -1.30
N ILE A 349 -20.99 -17.43 -0.25
CA ILE A 349 -21.09 -18.87 0.02
C ILE A 349 -22.54 -19.19 0.36
N GLY A 350 -23.36 -19.53 -0.64
CA GLY A 350 -24.81 -19.56 -0.45
C GLY A 350 -25.33 -18.15 -0.19
N ASP A 351 -25.98 -17.95 0.95
CA ASP A 351 -26.47 -16.68 1.53
C ASP A 351 -25.44 -15.97 2.43
N ALA A 352 -24.27 -16.57 2.67
CA ALA A 352 -23.19 -15.98 3.45
C ALA A 352 -22.30 -15.05 2.61
N VAL A 353 -21.79 -13.99 3.23
CA VAL A 353 -20.76 -13.10 2.66
C VAL A 353 -19.46 -13.25 3.45
N MET A 354 -18.36 -13.43 2.72
CA MET A 354 -17.01 -13.22 3.23
C MET A 354 -16.50 -11.88 2.70
N ALA A 355 -16.19 -10.96 3.61
CA ALA A 355 -15.62 -9.66 3.31
C ALA A 355 -14.32 -9.42 4.06
N THR A 356 -13.49 -8.52 3.53
CA THR A 356 -12.22 -8.10 4.14
C THR A 356 -12.18 -6.59 4.31
N PHE A 357 -11.55 -6.13 5.37
CA PHE A 357 -11.34 -4.73 5.69
C PHE A 357 -9.89 -4.47 6.07
N PRO A 358 -9.33 -3.29 5.72
CA PRO A 358 -7.94 -2.95 6.04
C PRO A 358 -7.70 -2.85 7.56
N THR A 359 -8.72 -2.47 8.33
CA THR A 359 -8.65 -2.28 9.79
C THR A 359 -9.91 -2.83 10.50
N PRO A 360 -9.81 -3.17 11.80
CA PRO A 360 -10.92 -3.77 12.53
C PRO A 360 -12.13 -2.83 12.72
N ASP A 361 -11.89 -1.54 12.94
CA ASP A 361 -12.92 -0.53 13.17
C ASP A 361 -13.87 -0.40 11.98
N ARG A 362 -13.34 -0.47 10.76
CA ARG A 362 -14.12 -0.48 9.51
C ARG A 362 -15.03 -1.69 9.40
N ALA A 363 -14.53 -2.87 9.78
CA ALA A 363 -15.34 -4.09 9.80
C ALA A 363 -16.47 -3.99 10.83
N ILE A 364 -16.21 -3.39 12.00
CA ILE A 364 -17.25 -3.18 13.02
C ILE A 364 -18.28 -2.14 12.59
N ALA A 365 -17.86 -1.03 11.99
CA ALA A 365 -18.77 -0.05 11.41
C ALA A 365 -19.68 -0.70 10.36
N ALA A 366 -19.11 -1.52 9.47
CA ALA A 366 -19.87 -2.28 8.50
C ALA A 366 -20.85 -3.26 9.17
N ALA A 367 -20.40 -4.04 10.16
CA ALA A 367 -21.24 -4.99 10.88
C ALA A 367 -22.46 -4.34 11.55
N LEU A 368 -22.25 -3.20 12.21
CA LEU A 368 -23.33 -2.42 12.83
C LEU A 368 -24.34 -1.92 11.79
N ARG A 369 -23.85 -1.32 10.69
CA ARG A 369 -24.69 -0.85 9.59
C ARG A 369 -25.46 -1.98 8.91
N MET A 370 -24.84 -3.15 8.73
CA MET A 370 -25.49 -4.33 8.15
C MET A 370 -26.65 -4.80 9.03
N ARG A 371 -26.42 -4.93 10.34
CA ARG A 371 -27.46 -5.31 11.30
C ARG A 371 -28.64 -4.35 11.24
N ASP A 372 -28.37 -3.04 11.28
CA ASP A 372 -29.41 -2.02 11.29
C ASP A 372 -30.16 -1.94 9.96
N ALA A 373 -29.48 -2.15 8.83
CA ALA A 373 -30.11 -2.24 7.52
C ALA A 373 -31.02 -3.48 7.40
N MET A 374 -30.63 -4.62 7.97
CA MET A 374 -31.49 -5.81 8.01
C MET A 374 -32.74 -5.59 8.86
N ARG A 375 -32.62 -4.91 10.01
CA ARG A 375 -33.77 -4.50 10.82
C ARG A 375 -34.73 -3.62 10.00
N ALA A 376 -34.23 -2.62 9.30
CA ALA A 376 -35.05 -1.76 8.46
C ALA A 376 -35.76 -2.51 7.30
N LEU A 377 -35.14 -3.54 6.73
CA LEU A 377 -35.78 -4.38 5.70
C LEU A 377 -36.88 -5.27 6.29
N ASN A 378 -36.65 -5.82 7.49
CA ASN A 378 -37.66 -6.58 8.23
C ASN A 378 -38.88 -5.71 8.56
N ASP A 379 -38.66 -4.50 9.07
CA ASP A 379 -39.73 -3.54 9.40
C ASP A 379 -40.59 -3.19 8.17
N LYS A 380 -39.95 -2.95 7.02
CA LYS A 380 -40.65 -2.63 5.76
C LYS A 380 -41.46 -3.80 5.22
N SER A 381 -40.95 -5.02 5.37
CA SER A 381 -41.63 -6.23 4.87
C SER A 381 -42.70 -6.75 5.83
N GLY A 382 -42.69 -6.30 7.10
CA GLY A 382 -43.54 -6.82 8.17
C GLY A 382 -43.17 -8.25 8.59
N ARG A 383 -41.93 -8.68 8.33
CA ARG A 383 -41.43 -10.05 8.59
C ARG A 383 -40.12 -9.98 9.36
N GLU A 384 -39.87 -10.96 10.22
CA GLU A 384 -38.59 -11.11 10.95
C GLU A 384 -37.69 -12.16 10.28
N ASP A 385 -37.58 -12.09 8.96
CA ASP A 385 -36.98 -13.13 8.13
C ASP A 385 -35.47 -12.92 7.92
N LEU A 386 -35.01 -11.66 7.94
CA LEU A 386 -33.62 -11.32 7.67
C LEU A 386 -32.82 -11.15 8.97
N LEU A 387 -32.43 -12.27 9.57
CA LEU A 387 -31.63 -12.30 10.79
C LEU A 387 -30.18 -12.67 10.47
N LEU A 388 -29.30 -11.67 10.51
CA LEU A 388 -27.89 -11.84 10.18
C LEU A 388 -27.10 -12.31 11.40
N LYS A 389 -26.24 -13.29 11.18
CA LYS A 389 -25.18 -13.72 12.11
C LYS A 389 -23.88 -13.13 11.60
N ILE A 390 -23.17 -12.35 12.41
CA ILE A 390 -21.93 -11.68 11.98
C ILE A 390 -20.77 -12.12 12.87
N GLY A 391 -19.65 -12.48 12.26
CA GLY A 391 -18.39 -12.77 12.96
C GLY A 391 -17.24 -11.96 12.38
N VAL A 392 -16.42 -11.37 13.25
CA VAL A 392 -15.27 -10.55 12.85
C VAL A 392 -14.00 -11.00 13.57
N HIS A 393 -12.91 -11.14 12.81
CA HIS A 393 -11.59 -11.43 13.36
C HIS A 393 -10.50 -10.76 12.52
N ALA A 394 -9.44 -10.28 13.18
CA ALA A 394 -8.28 -9.67 12.54
C ALA A 394 -7.00 -10.44 12.87
N GLY A 395 -6.13 -10.58 11.88
CA GLY A 395 -4.87 -11.30 12.03
C GLY A 395 -4.11 -11.48 10.72
N PRO A 396 -2.93 -12.13 10.75
CA PRO A 396 -2.10 -12.34 9.57
C PRO A 396 -2.73 -13.32 8.59
N CYS A 397 -2.53 -13.10 7.30
CA CYS A 397 -2.97 -14.00 6.24
C CYS A 397 -2.02 -13.97 5.04
N ILE A 398 -2.28 -14.85 4.08
CA ILE A 398 -1.56 -14.91 2.81
C ILE A 398 -2.55 -14.56 1.71
N ALA A 399 -2.23 -13.56 0.90
CA ALA A 399 -2.95 -13.28 -0.34
C ALA A 399 -2.49 -14.28 -1.41
N VAL A 400 -3.47 -14.92 -2.07
CA VAL A 400 -3.24 -15.96 -3.08
C VAL A 400 -4.17 -15.77 -4.28
N SER A 401 -3.83 -16.40 -5.41
CA SER A 401 -4.74 -16.55 -6.54
C SER A 401 -5.36 -17.95 -6.51
N MET A 402 -6.69 -18.06 -6.48
CA MET A 402 -7.43 -19.32 -6.57
C MET A 402 -8.55 -19.18 -7.60
N ASN A 403 -8.63 -20.13 -8.54
CA ASN A 403 -9.60 -20.10 -9.66
C ASN A 403 -9.57 -18.76 -10.42
N GLU A 404 -8.36 -18.26 -10.69
CA GLU A 404 -8.12 -16.97 -11.38
C GLU A 404 -8.73 -15.76 -10.66
N ARG A 405 -9.00 -15.88 -9.35
CA ARG A 405 -9.48 -14.80 -8.50
C ARG A 405 -8.62 -14.68 -7.26
N GLN A 406 -8.49 -13.44 -6.79
CA GLN A 406 -7.81 -13.16 -5.54
C GLN A 406 -8.61 -13.74 -4.35
N ASP A 407 -7.95 -14.56 -3.53
CA ASP A 407 -8.48 -15.15 -2.30
C ASP A 407 -7.45 -15.01 -1.16
N TYR A 408 -7.83 -15.43 0.04
CA TYR A 408 -6.99 -15.37 1.22
C TYR A 408 -6.88 -16.72 1.90
N PHE A 409 -5.68 -17.04 2.38
CA PHE A 409 -5.38 -18.27 3.08
C PHE A 409 -4.76 -17.99 4.46
N GLY A 410 -5.10 -18.82 5.45
CA GLY A 410 -4.51 -18.77 6.79
C GLY A 410 -5.50 -19.06 7.91
N GLN A 411 -4.98 -19.23 9.13
CA GLN A 411 -5.79 -19.49 10.33
C GLN A 411 -6.80 -18.37 10.62
N THR A 412 -6.45 -17.12 10.31
CA THR A 412 -7.32 -15.94 10.50
C THR A 412 -8.67 -16.09 9.79
N VAL A 413 -8.69 -16.63 8.57
CA VAL A 413 -9.93 -16.88 7.81
C VAL A 413 -10.81 -17.91 8.53
N ASN A 414 -10.20 -18.99 9.02
CA ASN A 414 -10.90 -20.06 9.73
C ASN A 414 -11.45 -19.58 11.08
N ILE A 415 -10.68 -18.77 11.82
CA ILE A 415 -11.12 -18.17 13.08
C ILE A 415 -12.34 -17.29 12.83
N ALA A 416 -12.29 -16.39 11.85
CA ALA A 416 -13.40 -15.47 11.53
C ALA A 416 -14.71 -16.22 11.21
N SER A 417 -14.64 -17.26 10.38
CA SER A 417 -15.80 -18.11 10.07
C SER A 417 -16.33 -18.85 11.31
N ARG A 418 -15.45 -19.34 12.19
CA ARG A 418 -15.87 -20.01 13.45
C ARG A 418 -16.50 -19.04 14.43
N VAL A 419 -16.01 -17.81 14.52
CA VAL A 419 -16.59 -16.73 15.33
C VAL A 419 -18.00 -16.40 14.83
N GLN A 420 -18.20 -16.30 13.51
CA GLN A 420 -19.54 -16.11 12.94
C GLN A 420 -20.49 -17.26 13.30
N ASN A 421 -20.02 -18.50 13.31
CA ASN A 421 -20.84 -19.65 13.67
C ASN A 421 -21.34 -19.64 15.12
N LEU A 422 -20.64 -18.94 16.03
CA LEU A 422 -21.10 -18.72 17.40
C LEU A 422 -22.21 -17.67 17.50
N ALA A 423 -22.33 -16.78 16.50
CA ALA A 423 -23.28 -15.70 16.54
C ALA A 423 -24.72 -16.21 16.49
N ASN A 424 -25.52 -15.76 17.44
CA ASN A 424 -26.97 -15.91 17.41
C ASN A 424 -27.61 -14.83 16.50
N ALA A 425 -28.91 -14.94 16.24
CA ALA A 425 -29.64 -13.94 15.45
C ALA A 425 -29.40 -12.51 15.98
N GLN A 426 -29.01 -11.60 15.08
CA GLN A 426 -28.72 -10.18 15.37
C GLN A 426 -27.46 -9.89 16.19
N ALA A 427 -26.69 -10.90 16.57
CA ALA A 427 -25.47 -10.71 17.34
C ALA A 427 -24.25 -10.52 16.43
N ILE A 428 -23.35 -9.64 16.85
CA ILE A 428 -22.05 -9.43 16.23
C ILE A 428 -21.02 -10.04 17.18
N PHE A 429 -20.43 -11.16 16.76
CA PHE A 429 -19.37 -11.83 17.53
C PHE A 429 -18.01 -11.41 16.99
N VAL A 430 -17.08 -11.14 17.90
CA VAL A 430 -15.75 -10.62 17.56
C VAL A 430 -14.69 -11.25 18.48
N THR A 431 -13.45 -11.31 18.02
CA THR A 431 -12.34 -11.74 18.88
C THR A 431 -11.71 -10.58 19.65
N GLY A 432 -10.92 -10.85 20.69
CA GLY A 432 -10.11 -9.85 21.41
C GLY A 432 -9.26 -8.99 20.47
N ALA A 433 -8.62 -9.58 19.46
CA ALA A 433 -7.83 -8.83 18.47
C ALA A 433 -8.59 -7.72 17.73
N VAL A 434 -9.93 -7.75 17.74
CA VAL A 434 -10.79 -6.71 17.16
C VAL A 434 -11.20 -5.68 18.23
N VAL A 435 -11.51 -6.13 19.44
CA VAL A 435 -11.91 -5.24 20.55
C VAL A 435 -10.72 -4.43 21.09
N ASP A 436 -9.53 -5.02 21.09
CA ASP A 436 -8.29 -4.42 21.60
C ASP A 436 -7.69 -3.39 20.62
N ASP A 437 -8.26 -3.25 19.42
CA ASP A 437 -7.88 -2.21 18.46
C ASP A 437 -8.42 -0.84 18.91
N ASN A 438 -7.53 0.16 18.94
CA ASN A 438 -7.85 1.50 19.48
C ASN A 438 -8.99 2.19 18.71
N LEU A 439 -8.98 2.10 17.38
CA LEU A 439 -10.02 2.73 16.55
C LEU A 439 -11.38 2.06 16.77
N THR A 440 -11.37 0.74 16.96
CA THR A 440 -12.57 -0.04 17.30
C THR A 440 -13.08 0.34 18.69
N ALA A 441 -12.21 0.44 19.69
CA ALA A 441 -12.58 0.86 21.03
C ALA A 441 -13.23 2.27 21.01
N ASP A 442 -12.63 3.22 20.28
CA ASP A 442 -13.17 4.57 20.10
C ASP A 442 -14.53 4.57 19.37
N LEU A 443 -14.69 3.73 18.34
CA LEU A 443 -15.96 3.57 17.64
C LEU A 443 -17.05 3.03 18.57
N LEU A 444 -16.75 1.99 19.35
CA LEU A 444 -17.70 1.37 20.28
C LEU A 444 -18.09 2.34 21.39
N HIS A 445 -17.13 3.06 21.96
CA HIS A 445 -17.38 4.09 22.97
C HIS A 445 -18.30 5.20 22.44
N ARG A 446 -18.05 5.71 21.22
CA ARG A 446 -18.91 6.73 20.58
C ARG A 446 -20.34 6.27 20.36
N ASN A 447 -20.56 4.97 20.16
CA ASN A 447 -21.88 4.36 20.00
C ASN A 447 -22.49 3.86 21.32
N ALA A 448 -21.85 4.10 22.47
CA ALA A 448 -22.25 3.61 23.78
C ALA A 448 -22.44 2.07 23.83
N LEU A 449 -21.59 1.34 23.10
CA LEU A 449 -21.60 -0.12 23.05
C LEU A 449 -20.48 -0.67 23.92
N THR A 450 -20.81 -1.61 24.80
CA THR A 450 -19.82 -2.33 25.63
C THR A 450 -19.73 -3.78 25.18
N PRO A 451 -18.55 -4.23 24.71
CA PRO A 451 -18.33 -5.64 24.38
C PRO A 451 -18.56 -6.54 25.60
N VAL A 452 -19.34 -7.60 25.42
CA VAL A 452 -19.63 -8.58 26.46
C VAL A 452 -18.78 -9.83 26.22
N PRO A 453 -17.89 -10.24 27.15
CA PRO A 453 -17.05 -11.42 26.97
C PRO A 453 -17.87 -12.72 27.03
N HIS A 454 -17.44 -13.71 26.26
CA HIS A 454 -18.00 -15.06 26.22
C HIS A 454 -16.92 -16.11 26.48
N ASP A 455 -17.24 -17.06 27.35
CA ASP A 455 -16.40 -18.24 27.61
C ASP A 455 -16.78 -19.35 26.61
N VAL A 456 -16.11 -19.34 25.46
CA VAL A 456 -16.38 -20.25 24.34
C VAL A 456 -15.08 -20.72 23.72
N SER A 457 -14.97 -22.02 23.47
CA SER A 457 -13.85 -22.61 22.74
C SER A 457 -14.18 -22.76 21.26
N LEU A 458 -13.26 -22.32 20.40
CA LEU A 458 -13.38 -22.51 18.96
C LEU A 458 -12.85 -23.91 18.60
N ARG A 459 -13.73 -24.80 18.14
CA ARG A 459 -13.38 -26.18 17.77
C ARG A 459 -12.19 -26.20 16.79
N GLY A 460 -11.16 -26.98 17.10
CA GLY A 460 -9.99 -27.13 16.23
C GLY A 460 -9.06 -25.92 16.19
N ILE A 461 -9.06 -25.10 17.25
CA ILE A 461 -8.07 -24.06 17.51
C ILE A 461 -7.41 -24.42 18.84
N GLU A 462 -6.10 -24.67 18.84
CA GLU A 462 -5.37 -25.10 20.05
C GLU A 462 -5.21 -23.96 21.08
N ARG A 463 -5.26 -22.70 20.62
CA ARG A 463 -5.12 -21.51 21.45
C ARG A 463 -6.48 -21.01 21.93
N GLU A 464 -6.58 -20.67 23.21
CA GLU A 464 -7.73 -19.92 23.74
C GLU A 464 -7.78 -18.53 23.08
N ILE A 465 -8.92 -18.22 22.46
CA ILE A 465 -9.19 -16.93 21.84
C ILE A 465 -10.36 -16.31 22.61
N ALA A 466 -10.13 -15.13 23.19
CA ALA A 466 -11.20 -14.36 23.82
C ALA A 466 -12.21 -13.94 22.75
N VAL A 467 -13.49 -14.21 23.01
CA VAL A 467 -14.61 -13.86 22.11
C VAL A 467 -15.55 -12.93 22.86
N TYR A 468 -16.06 -11.93 22.15
CA TYR A 468 -16.98 -10.94 22.67
C TYR A 468 -18.19 -10.82 21.77
N THR A 469 -19.32 -10.40 22.34
CA THR A 469 -20.49 -9.94 21.59
C THR A 469 -20.59 -8.43 21.69
N ILE A 470 -20.82 -7.79 20.55
CA ILE A 470 -21.20 -6.38 20.47
C ILE A 470 -22.73 -6.31 20.45
N PRO A 471 -23.37 -5.64 21.43
CA PRO A 471 -24.83 -5.60 21.59
C PRO A 471 -25.56 -4.81 20.50
#